data_AF-A0A6L9E8M0-F1
#
_entry.id   AF-A0A6L9E8M0-F1
#
_cell.length_a   1.000
_cell.length_b   1.000
_cell.length_c   1.000
_cell.angle_alpha   90.00
_cell.angle_beta   90.00
_cell.angle_gamma   90.00
#
_symmetry.space_group_name_H-M   'P 1'
#
loop_
_entity.id
_entity.type
_entity.pdbx_description
1 polymer ?
#
loop_
_entity_poly.entity_id
_entity_poly.type
_entity_poly.pdbx_seq_one_letter_code
_entity_poly.pdbx_strand_id
1 'polypeptide(L)'
;MKKLLLSMLAIAALTLSSCGDDDEPAIIEPLATCNDGVMNQGETDVDCGGPNCQPCTNEVATCNDGIQNGDETAVDFGGSCAEIITVSGEIGSDTTWEASNIYLLAGKVVVGKGVTLTIEPGTIIKGRPGSGSLASALIVQRDSKIEAVGTAESPIIFTAEADNIVVGQTAGTNLGENDRGLWGGLLVLGRAASSFRNDVTEVQIEGIPADDTFGLYGPGDAPNDADDSGTLQYISIRHGGALIGEGNEINGLTLGAVGSGTTIDNIEVVANVDDGIEFFGGTVNASNLFVWAQGDDAIDIDQAYSGTVDNVVVVAGDVSDHAFEIDGPEGSATGSFVLQNATIFGSSVAPNGEYADYRSDAQGATNNVYALGFQDGKDVELDNNEVSQNFLDGLITFSAWEVVGFDNSIFQEKVGCISNCDDDDDSNDVDENEIILMPDFTERAAAWTTMVDEGANTVGATLSAFSWTYSNNKAGLGF
;
A
#
# COMPACT_ATOMS: atom_id res chain seq x y z
N MET A 1 -29.23 23.75 -56.60
CA MET A 1 -30.28 22.75 -56.31
C MET A 1 -30.59 22.84 -54.81
N LYS A 2 -31.89 22.94 -54.47
CA LYS A 2 -32.57 22.82 -53.15
C LYS A 2 -31.80 23.33 -51.91
N LYS A 3 -32.06 24.54 -51.36
CA LYS A 3 -33.18 24.98 -50.46
C LYS A 3 -33.26 24.13 -49.17
N LEU A 4 -33.36 24.65 -47.94
CA LEU A 4 -33.78 25.97 -47.46
C LEU A 4 -33.39 26.13 -45.96
N LEU A 5 -33.04 27.34 -45.54
CA LEU A 5 -32.78 27.81 -44.17
C LEU A 5 -33.96 28.68 -43.69
N LEU A 6 -34.20 28.74 -42.36
CA LEU A 6 -34.84 29.82 -41.57
C LEU A 6 -36.32 30.18 -41.90
N SER A 7 -37.18 30.73 -41.03
CA SER A 7 -37.34 30.93 -39.58
C SER A 7 -38.61 31.79 -39.39
N MET A 8 -39.16 31.78 -38.18
CA MET A 8 -39.91 32.88 -37.51
C MET A 8 -41.41 33.18 -37.77
N LEU A 9 -42.09 33.26 -36.60
CA LEU A 9 -43.07 34.25 -36.08
C LEU A 9 -44.58 34.20 -36.39
N ALA A 10 -45.33 33.87 -35.32
CA ALA A 10 -46.39 34.62 -34.62
C ALA A 10 -47.64 35.16 -35.36
N ILE A 11 -48.83 34.92 -34.76
CA ILE A 11 -49.72 35.92 -34.12
C ILE A 11 -51.07 35.28 -33.69
N ALA A 12 -51.56 35.75 -32.54
CA ALA A 12 -52.73 35.33 -31.78
C ALA A 12 -54.10 35.80 -32.33
N ALA A 13 -55.19 35.19 -31.83
CA ALA A 13 -56.48 35.86 -31.62
C ALA A 13 -57.35 35.15 -30.56
N LEU A 14 -57.74 35.91 -29.53
CA LEU A 14 -58.72 35.61 -28.46
C LEU A 14 -60.16 35.88 -28.93
N THR A 15 -61.18 35.29 -28.27
CA THR A 15 -62.36 35.97 -27.65
C THR A 15 -63.36 34.94 -27.03
N LEU A 16 -63.59 35.00 -25.69
CA LEU A 16 -64.82 35.35 -24.92
C LEU A 16 -66.00 34.34 -25.00
N SER A 17 -66.79 33.97 -23.97
CA SER A 17 -66.96 34.24 -22.52
C SER A 17 -68.08 33.31 -21.96
N SER A 18 -68.14 33.00 -20.65
CA SER A 18 -69.36 33.03 -19.78
C SER A 18 -69.17 32.30 -18.42
N CYS A 19 -69.79 32.86 -17.38
CA CYS A 19 -69.59 32.64 -15.93
C CYS A 19 -70.48 31.57 -15.24
N GLY A 20 -70.10 31.27 -13.98
CA GLY A 20 -70.94 30.90 -12.81
C GLY A 20 -70.28 29.81 -11.96
N ASP A 21 -70.21 29.78 -10.63
CA ASP A 21 -70.47 30.70 -9.49
C ASP A 21 -69.66 30.13 -8.29
N ASP A 22 -69.27 30.99 -7.36
CA ASP A 22 -68.96 30.78 -5.92
C ASP A 22 -68.36 29.45 -5.41
N ASP A 23 -67.07 29.49 -5.04
CA ASP A 23 -66.51 28.76 -3.89
C ASP A 23 -65.36 29.60 -3.30
N GLU A 24 -65.47 29.96 -2.01
CA GLU A 24 -64.41 30.64 -1.26
C GLU A 24 -63.10 29.80 -1.30
N PRO A 25 -61.92 30.40 -1.52
CA PRO A 25 -60.69 29.63 -1.48
C PRO A 25 -60.40 29.21 -0.04
N ALA A 26 -60.12 27.93 0.15
CA ALA A 26 -59.48 27.42 1.37
C ALA A 26 -58.26 28.28 1.70
N ILE A 27 -58.12 28.70 2.96
CA ILE A 27 -56.88 29.27 3.47
C ILE A 27 -55.83 28.15 3.34
N ILE A 28 -54.97 28.28 2.33
CA ILE A 28 -53.79 27.42 2.18
C ILE A 28 -52.87 27.84 3.32
N GLU A 29 -52.85 27.09 4.43
CA GLU A 29 -51.68 27.16 5.30
C GLU A 29 -50.49 26.72 4.45
N PRO A 30 -49.44 27.55 4.30
CA PRO A 30 -48.29 27.18 3.50
C PRO A 30 -47.74 25.85 4.06
N LEU A 31 -47.32 24.95 3.17
CA LEU A 31 -46.56 23.77 3.60
C LEU A 31 -45.25 24.24 4.25
N ALA A 32 -44.81 23.54 5.30
CA ALA A 32 -43.52 23.81 5.92
C ALA A 32 -42.42 23.58 4.88
N THR A 33 -41.69 24.63 4.57
CA THR A 33 -40.64 24.66 3.57
C THR A 33 -39.34 24.95 4.30
N CYS A 34 -38.64 23.89 4.70
CA CYS A 34 -37.36 23.96 5.40
C CYS A 34 -36.19 24.31 4.45
N ASN A 35 -36.43 25.18 3.47
CA ASN A 35 -35.51 25.54 2.38
C ASN A 35 -35.99 26.74 1.55
N ASP A 36 -36.79 27.64 2.14
CA ASP A 36 -37.32 28.82 1.46
C ASP A 36 -36.61 30.14 1.82
N GLY A 37 -35.62 30.07 2.71
CA GLY A 37 -34.83 31.20 3.18
C GLY A 37 -35.56 32.10 4.16
N VAL A 38 -36.69 31.66 4.74
CA VAL A 38 -37.54 32.45 5.63
C VAL A 38 -37.90 31.66 6.88
N MET A 39 -37.46 32.14 8.05
CA MET A 39 -37.82 31.55 9.35
C MET A 39 -39.34 31.58 9.60
N ASN A 40 -40.02 30.44 9.41
CA ASN A 40 -41.48 30.35 9.51
C ASN A 40 -41.94 28.98 10.08
N GLN A 41 -43.26 28.83 10.31
CA GLN A 41 -43.90 27.52 10.59
C GLN A 41 -43.34 26.67 11.75
N GLY A 42 -42.80 27.34 12.77
CA GLY A 42 -42.32 26.71 14.00
C GLY A 42 -40.83 26.38 14.01
N GLU A 43 -40.09 26.78 12.98
CA GLU A 43 -38.63 26.72 12.90
C GLU A 43 -37.96 27.46 14.06
N THR A 44 -36.78 26.95 14.47
CA THR A 44 -35.96 27.58 15.52
C THR A 44 -34.79 28.40 14.95
N ASP A 45 -34.49 28.27 13.65
CA ASP A 45 -33.66 29.19 12.84
C ASP A 45 -34.10 29.12 11.37
N VAL A 46 -33.57 29.98 10.47
CA VAL A 46 -33.95 30.01 9.05
C VAL A 46 -33.81 28.62 8.42
N ASP A 47 -34.92 28.05 7.94
CA ASP A 47 -34.99 26.74 7.27
C ASP A 47 -34.63 25.52 8.15
N CYS A 48 -34.56 25.66 9.48
CA CYS A 48 -34.28 24.53 10.37
C CYS A 48 -34.94 24.61 11.75
N GLY A 49 -34.97 23.44 12.41
CA GLY A 49 -35.43 23.21 13.76
C GLY A 49 -36.94 23.29 13.93
N GLY A 50 -37.39 23.20 15.18
CA GLY A 50 -38.82 23.07 15.47
C GLY A 50 -39.41 21.69 15.16
N PRO A 51 -40.75 21.54 15.21
CA PRO A 51 -41.42 20.24 15.07
C PRO A 51 -41.48 19.72 13.62
N ASN A 52 -41.24 20.59 12.63
CA ASN A 52 -41.51 20.31 11.22
C ASN A 52 -40.25 20.32 10.33
N CYS A 53 -39.11 20.77 10.84
CA CYS A 53 -37.82 20.79 10.14
C CYS A 53 -36.76 20.04 10.94
N GLN A 54 -35.70 19.60 10.25
CA GLN A 54 -34.58 18.93 10.92
C GLN A 54 -33.94 19.89 11.95
N PRO A 55 -33.49 19.41 13.13
CA PRO A 55 -32.87 20.26 14.15
C PRO A 55 -31.79 21.16 13.55
N CYS A 56 -31.72 22.41 14.00
CA CYS A 56 -30.62 23.30 13.59
C CYS A 56 -29.30 22.77 14.17
N THR A 57 -28.53 22.06 13.35
CA THR A 57 -27.20 21.56 13.70
C THR A 57 -26.15 22.43 13.03
N ASN A 58 -26.11 23.71 13.37
CA ASN A 58 -25.10 24.64 12.83
C ASN A 58 -24.50 25.45 13.98
N GLU A 59 -23.73 24.81 14.86
CA GLU A 59 -22.53 25.53 15.28
C GLU A 59 -21.59 25.44 14.07
N VAL A 60 -21.39 26.55 13.37
CA VAL A 60 -20.33 26.61 12.36
C VAL A 60 -19.04 26.43 13.13
N ALA A 61 -18.22 25.45 12.75
CA ALA A 61 -16.92 25.24 13.38
C ALA A 61 -16.11 26.54 13.36
N THR A 62 -15.65 26.99 14.51
CA THR A 62 -14.80 28.17 14.65
C THR A 62 -13.39 27.71 14.94
N CYS A 63 -12.63 27.48 13.86
CA CYS A 63 -11.34 26.78 13.88
C CYS A 63 -10.17 27.48 14.59
N ASN A 64 -10.40 28.47 15.46
CA ASN A 64 -9.38 29.23 16.18
C ASN A 64 -9.91 29.89 17.47
N ASP A 65 -10.96 29.37 18.10
CA ASP A 65 -11.55 29.96 19.31
C ASP A 65 -11.37 29.15 20.60
N GLY A 66 -10.63 28.04 20.52
CA GLY A 66 -10.19 27.26 21.68
C GLY A 66 -11.30 26.44 22.30
N ILE A 67 -12.40 26.22 21.57
CA ILE A 67 -13.48 25.30 21.93
C ILE A 67 -13.63 24.25 20.83
N GLN A 68 -14.15 23.06 21.19
CA GLN A 68 -14.55 22.06 20.20
C GLN A 68 -16.01 22.30 19.83
N ASN A 69 -16.30 22.79 18.63
CA ASN A 69 -17.66 23.03 18.16
C ASN A 69 -17.89 22.61 16.69
N GLY A 70 -19.13 22.71 16.22
CA GLY A 70 -19.51 22.24 14.89
C GLY A 70 -19.22 20.75 14.66
N ASP A 71 -18.45 20.45 13.60
CA ASP A 71 -18.04 19.10 13.19
C ASP A 71 -16.56 18.81 13.48
N GLU A 72 -15.91 19.62 14.31
CA GLU A 72 -14.53 19.44 14.74
C GLU A 72 -14.29 18.10 15.45
N THR A 73 -13.22 17.40 15.09
CA THR A 73 -12.81 16.14 15.71
C THR A 73 -11.93 16.34 16.94
N ALA A 74 -11.34 17.52 17.11
CA ALA A 74 -10.72 18.02 18.35
C ALA A 74 -10.83 19.56 18.43
N VAL A 75 -10.46 20.19 19.54
CA VAL A 75 -10.55 21.67 19.70
C VAL A 75 -9.86 22.36 18.52
N ASP A 76 -10.61 23.17 17.76
CA ASP A 76 -10.15 23.89 16.57
C ASP A 76 -9.58 22.99 15.45
N PHE A 77 -9.96 21.70 15.38
CA PHE A 77 -9.32 20.70 14.52
C PHE A 77 -10.30 19.72 13.87
N GLY A 78 -10.06 19.37 12.60
CA GLY A 78 -10.87 18.39 11.86
C GLY A 78 -12.25 18.91 11.41
N GLY A 79 -13.03 18.06 10.75
CA GLY A 79 -14.31 18.47 10.18
C GLY A 79 -14.16 19.62 9.18
N SER A 80 -14.95 20.66 9.35
CA SER A 80 -14.94 21.88 8.54
C SER A 80 -13.69 22.75 8.75
N CYS A 81 -12.84 22.40 9.73
CA CYS A 81 -11.54 23.04 9.97
C CYS A 81 -10.38 22.37 9.24
N ALA A 82 -10.60 21.21 8.63
CA ALA A 82 -9.58 20.56 7.82
C ALA A 82 -9.55 21.12 6.40
N GLU A 83 -8.39 21.60 5.95
CA GLU A 83 -8.18 21.94 4.54
C GLU A 83 -7.70 20.72 3.75
N ILE A 84 -8.17 20.58 2.50
CA ILE A 84 -7.58 19.64 1.53
C ILE A 84 -6.56 20.41 0.70
N ILE A 85 -5.28 20.17 0.97
CA ILE A 85 -4.15 20.79 0.27
C ILE A 85 -3.75 19.90 -0.90
N THR A 86 -4.05 20.32 -2.13
CA THR A 86 -3.58 19.61 -3.32
C THR A 86 -2.09 19.86 -3.57
N VAL A 87 -1.30 18.80 -3.66
CA VAL A 87 0.14 18.83 -3.95
C VAL A 87 0.40 18.13 -5.28
N SER A 88 1.31 18.69 -6.09
CA SER A 88 1.66 18.13 -7.41
C SER A 88 3.08 18.49 -7.79
N GLY A 89 3.77 17.63 -8.53
CA GLY A 89 5.11 17.91 -9.04
C GLY A 89 6.19 17.88 -7.95
N GLU A 90 7.27 18.64 -8.15
CA GLU A 90 8.42 18.62 -7.24
C GLU A 90 8.25 19.56 -6.03
N ILE A 91 8.53 19.03 -4.84
CA ILE A 91 8.72 19.79 -3.61
C ILE A 91 10.17 20.30 -3.60
N GLY A 92 10.37 21.56 -3.97
CA GLY A 92 11.70 22.15 -4.16
C GLY A 92 12.34 22.78 -2.92
N SER A 93 11.71 22.69 -1.75
CA SER A 93 12.25 23.21 -0.48
C SER A 93 11.67 22.45 0.71
N ASP A 94 12.41 22.42 1.82
CA ASP A 94 11.96 21.79 3.06
C ASP A 94 10.53 22.23 3.41
N THR A 95 9.67 21.25 3.64
CA THR A 95 8.23 21.46 3.83
C THR A 95 7.74 20.53 4.92
N THR A 96 6.81 21.02 5.74
CA THR A 96 6.11 20.22 6.74
C THR A 96 4.66 20.04 6.32
N TRP A 97 4.16 18.81 6.40
CA TRP A 97 2.77 18.46 6.26
C TRP A 97 2.15 18.29 7.66
N GLU A 98 1.14 19.10 7.95
CA GLU A 98 0.51 19.24 9.27
C GLU A 98 -0.72 18.34 9.41
N ALA A 99 -0.92 17.77 10.60
CA ALA A 99 -2.00 16.81 10.83
C ALA A 99 -3.42 17.42 10.75
N SER A 100 -3.52 18.75 10.79
CA SER A 100 -4.79 19.48 10.65
C SER A 100 -5.33 19.48 9.23
N ASN A 101 -4.51 19.06 8.26
CA ASN A 101 -4.86 19.07 6.84
C ASN A 101 -4.88 17.65 6.27
N ILE A 102 -5.55 17.52 5.13
CA ILE A 102 -5.42 16.36 4.25
C ILE A 102 -4.59 16.78 3.05
N TYR A 103 -3.54 16.04 2.72
CA TYR A 103 -2.70 16.30 1.55
C TYR A 103 -3.15 15.42 0.39
N LEU A 104 -3.56 16.02 -0.72
CA LEU A 104 -4.05 15.30 -1.91
C LEU A 104 -3.01 15.33 -3.03
N LEU A 105 -2.40 14.17 -3.30
CA LEU A 105 -1.40 14.00 -4.36
C LEU A 105 -2.09 13.99 -5.73
N ALA A 106 -1.81 15.02 -6.53
CA ALA A 106 -2.30 15.15 -7.90
C ALA A 106 -1.19 14.79 -8.89
N GLY A 107 -1.16 13.50 -9.27
CA GLY A 107 -0.05 12.91 -10.02
C GLY A 107 1.14 12.61 -9.13
N LYS A 108 2.30 12.38 -9.73
CA LYS A 108 3.54 12.09 -9.01
C LYS A 108 4.00 13.35 -8.24
N VAL A 109 4.22 13.20 -6.95
CA VAL A 109 4.80 14.23 -6.07
C VAL A 109 6.19 13.78 -5.68
N VAL A 110 7.19 14.61 -5.97
CA VAL A 110 8.61 14.25 -5.82
C VAL A 110 9.23 15.13 -4.75
N VAL A 111 9.85 14.53 -3.73
CA VAL A 111 10.69 15.27 -2.78
C VAL A 111 12.01 15.61 -3.45
N GLY A 112 12.22 16.88 -3.79
CA GLY A 112 13.35 17.36 -4.59
C GLY A 112 14.71 17.14 -3.94
N LYS A 113 15.80 17.16 -4.72
CA LYS A 113 17.12 16.75 -4.26
C LYS A 113 17.62 17.68 -3.16
N GLY A 114 18.09 17.12 -2.05
CA GLY A 114 18.53 17.87 -0.87
C GLY A 114 17.39 18.48 -0.07
N VAL A 115 16.14 18.09 -0.33
CA VAL A 115 14.94 18.53 0.38
C VAL A 115 14.52 17.49 1.40
N THR A 116 14.04 17.96 2.54
CA THR A 116 13.37 17.15 3.56
C THR A 116 11.87 17.42 3.56
N LEU A 117 11.06 16.38 3.39
CA LEU A 117 9.63 16.41 3.67
C LEU A 117 9.39 15.90 5.10
N THR A 118 8.85 16.74 5.97
CA THR A 118 8.42 16.32 7.32
C THR A 118 6.91 16.10 7.33
N ILE A 119 6.42 15.02 7.91
CA ILE A 119 4.99 14.72 8.02
C ILE A 119 4.66 14.51 9.50
N GLU A 120 3.73 15.29 10.03
CA GLU A 120 3.31 15.19 11.42
C GLU A 120 2.49 13.91 11.69
N PRO A 121 2.57 13.33 12.91
CA PRO A 121 1.72 12.21 13.32
C PRO A 121 0.23 12.47 13.06
N GLY A 122 -0.50 11.47 12.57
CA GLY A 122 -1.94 11.58 12.29
C GLY A 122 -2.29 12.29 10.97
N THR A 123 -1.29 12.72 10.18
CA THR A 123 -1.53 13.31 8.86
C THR A 123 -2.14 12.27 7.91
N ILE A 124 -3.15 12.69 7.15
CA ILE A 124 -3.77 11.89 6.09
C ILE A 124 -3.29 12.41 4.73
N ILE A 125 -2.77 11.49 3.92
CA ILE A 125 -2.32 11.72 2.56
C ILE A 125 -3.18 10.87 1.62
N LYS A 126 -3.77 11.50 0.60
CA LYS A 126 -4.64 10.85 -0.37
C LYS A 126 -4.04 10.91 -1.77
N GLY A 127 -4.01 9.81 -2.49
CA GLY A 127 -3.66 9.76 -3.91
C GLY A 127 -4.88 9.96 -4.81
N ARG A 128 -4.80 10.84 -5.81
CA ARG A 128 -5.80 10.92 -6.88
C ARG A 128 -5.75 9.67 -7.78
N PRO A 129 -6.90 9.21 -8.30
CA PRO A 129 -6.91 8.11 -9.27
C PRO A 129 -6.19 8.53 -10.56
N GLY A 130 -5.50 7.58 -11.15
CA GLY A 130 -4.78 7.74 -12.41
C GLY A 130 -4.02 6.47 -12.77
N SER A 131 -3.61 6.35 -14.03
CA SER A 131 -2.77 5.27 -14.53
C SER A 131 -1.65 5.84 -15.39
N GLY A 132 -0.61 5.04 -15.64
CA GLY A 132 0.56 5.49 -16.40
C GLY A 132 1.22 6.72 -15.80
N SER A 133 1.55 7.69 -16.66
CA SER A 133 2.13 8.96 -16.23
C SER A 133 1.21 9.82 -15.36
N LEU A 134 -0.08 9.48 -15.24
CA LEU A 134 -1.06 10.19 -14.41
C LEU A 134 -1.30 9.54 -13.06
N ALA A 135 -0.75 8.35 -12.79
CA ALA A 135 -0.86 7.73 -11.47
C ALA A 135 -0.20 8.62 -10.41
N SER A 136 -0.92 8.82 -9.30
CA SER A 136 -0.38 9.58 -8.17
C SER A 136 0.51 8.72 -7.30
N ALA A 137 1.63 9.26 -6.85
CA ALA A 137 2.57 8.57 -5.97
C ALA A 137 3.38 9.61 -5.20
N LEU A 138 3.90 9.25 -4.03
CA LEU A 138 4.92 10.04 -3.34
C LEU A 138 6.28 9.40 -3.58
N ILE A 139 7.22 10.16 -4.12
CA ILE A 139 8.56 9.69 -4.47
C ILE A 139 9.58 10.52 -3.70
N VAL A 140 10.30 9.88 -2.80
CA VAL A 140 11.47 10.45 -2.13
C VAL A 140 12.68 10.05 -2.98
N GLN A 141 13.06 10.92 -3.91
CA GLN A 141 14.16 10.60 -4.80
C GLN A 141 15.50 10.56 -4.05
N ARG A 142 16.50 9.99 -4.71
CA ARG A 142 17.88 9.93 -4.20
C ARG A 142 18.42 11.30 -3.79
N ASP A 143 19.16 11.34 -2.68
CA ASP A 143 19.67 12.55 -2.01
C ASP A 143 18.59 13.42 -1.33
N SER A 144 17.36 12.94 -1.18
CA SER A 144 16.27 13.59 -0.45
C SER A 144 15.93 12.85 0.85
N LYS A 145 15.11 13.46 1.71
CA LYS A 145 14.67 12.85 2.97
C LYS A 145 13.17 12.94 3.20
N ILE A 146 12.64 11.95 3.91
CA ILE A 146 11.31 11.98 4.50
C ILE A 146 11.40 11.73 6.02
N GLU A 147 10.79 12.60 6.80
CA GLU A 147 10.66 12.46 8.26
C GLU A 147 9.18 12.30 8.59
N ALA A 148 8.70 11.06 8.52
CA ALA A 148 7.31 10.67 8.74
C ALA A 148 7.23 9.77 9.98
N VAL A 149 7.07 10.40 11.15
CA VAL A 149 7.11 9.73 12.45
C VAL A 149 5.74 9.82 13.11
N GLY A 150 4.87 8.85 12.81
CA GLY A 150 3.58 8.67 13.46
C GLY A 150 3.69 8.06 14.85
N THR A 151 2.54 7.72 15.45
CA THR A 151 2.45 6.89 16.66
C THR A 151 1.36 5.84 16.52
N ALA A 152 1.32 4.87 17.44
CA ALA A 152 0.24 3.88 17.48
C ALA A 152 -1.16 4.51 17.55
N GLU A 153 -1.32 5.62 18.27
CA GLU A 153 -2.59 6.35 18.40
C GLU A 153 -2.84 7.36 17.27
N SER A 154 -1.78 7.79 16.58
CA SER A 154 -1.85 8.78 15.50
C SER A 154 -0.92 8.36 14.35
N PRO A 155 -1.23 7.25 13.66
CA PRO A 155 -0.45 6.79 12.53
C PRO A 155 -0.57 7.78 11.38
N ILE A 156 0.46 7.86 10.54
CA ILE A 156 0.39 8.59 9.27
C ILE A 156 -0.29 7.68 8.25
N ILE A 157 -1.29 8.17 7.52
CA ILE A 157 -2.12 7.35 6.65
C ILE A 157 -1.97 7.82 5.21
N PHE A 158 -1.44 6.95 4.36
CA PHE A 158 -1.50 7.06 2.91
C PHE A 158 -2.65 6.20 2.38
N THR A 159 -3.58 6.82 1.65
CA THR A 159 -4.77 6.14 1.12
C THR A 159 -5.22 6.76 -0.20
N ALA A 160 -6.36 6.33 -0.74
CA ALA A 160 -6.94 6.87 -1.96
C ALA A 160 -7.82 8.11 -1.71
N GLU A 161 -7.98 8.98 -2.72
CA GLU A 161 -8.99 10.07 -2.70
C GLU A 161 -10.40 9.55 -2.45
N ALA A 162 -10.70 8.31 -2.90
CA ALA A 162 -11.98 7.66 -2.70
C ALA A 162 -12.25 7.25 -1.24
N ASP A 163 -11.23 7.17 -0.37
CA ASP A 163 -11.41 6.86 1.05
C ASP A 163 -12.16 7.99 1.75
N ASN A 164 -13.24 7.69 2.46
CA ASN A 164 -14.05 8.67 3.16
C ASN A 164 -13.49 9.06 4.54
N ILE A 165 -12.31 8.58 4.91
CA ILE A 165 -11.58 8.99 6.11
C ILE A 165 -11.42 10.52 6.18
N VAL A 166 -11.61 11.09 7.37
CA VAL A 166 -11.39 12.52 7.65
C VAL A 166 -10.38 12.72 8.78
N VAL A 167 -9.85 13.94 8.89
CA VAL A 167 -8.85 14.34 9.90
C VAL A 167 -9.24 13.89 11.31
N GLY A 168 -8.29 13.25 12.01
CA GLY A 168 -8.48 12.70 13.35
C GLY A 168 -9.04 11.27 13.39
N GLN A 169 -9.38 10.68 12.24
CA GLN A 169 -9.75 9.27 12.15
C GLN A 169 -8.55 8.41 11.74
N THR A 170 -8.60 7.13 12.13
CA THR A 170 -7.61 6.12 11.72
C THR A 170 -8.11 5.20 10.60
N ALA A 171 -9.40 5.27 10.27
CA ALA A 171 -10.06 4.43 9.27
C ALA A 171 -11.29 5.11 8.66
N GLY A 172 -11.44 4.99 7.34
CA GLY A 172 -12.72 5.20 6.66
C GLY A 172 -13.63 3.98 6.78
N THR A 173 -14.83 4.08 6.22
CA THR A 173 -15.86 3.02 6.27
C THR A 173 -16.18 2.40 4.93
N ASN A 174 -15.67 2.96 3.83
CA ASN A 174 -16.11 2.60 2.47
C ASN A 174 -15.13 1.71 1.70
N LEU A 175 -13.85 1.66 2.09
CA LEU A 175 -12.85 0.82 1.46
C LEU A 175 -12.45 -0.38 2.36
N GLY A 176 -11.99 -1.45 1.74
CA GLY A 176 -11.54 -2.68 2.38
C GLY A 176 -10.42 -3.37 1.61
N GLU A 177 -10.13 -4.60 2.01
CA GLU A 177 -9.03 -5.44 1.52
C GLU A 177 -9.09 -5.76 0.02
N ASN A 178 -10.25 -5.56 -0.61
CA ASN A 178 -10.46 -5.82 -2.03
C ASN A 178 -10.40 -4.55 -2.89
N ASP A 179 -10.30 -3.37 -2.29
CA ASP A 179 -10.21 -2.10 -3.00
C ASP A 179 -8.74 -1.77 -3.25
N ARG A 180 -8.24 -2.09 -4.45
CA ARG A 180 -6.84 -1.94 -4.84
C ARG A 180 -6.67 -0.99 -6.03
N GLY A 181 -5.45 -0.53 -6.28
CA GLY A 181 -5.06 0.18 -7.51
C GLY A 181 -5.62 1.58 -7.63
N LEU A 182 -5.97 2.20 -6.49
CA LEU A 182 -6.65 3.50 -6.48
C LEU A 182 -5.67 4.67 -6.54
N TRP A 183 -4.39 4.42 -6.24
CA TRP A 183 -3.24 5.30 -6.44
C TRP A 183 -1.96 4.45 -6.52
N GLY A 184 -0.81 5.06 -6.76
CA GLY A 184 0.47 4.39 -6.98
C GLY A 184 1.03 3.76 -5.71
N GLY A 185 1.68 4.55 -4.86
CA GLY A 185 2.34 4.05 -3.65
C GLY A 185 3.37 5.04 -3.11
N LEU A 186 4.20 4.57 -2.18
CA LEU A 186 5.30 5.33 -1.59
C LEU A 186 6.63 4.73 -2.03
N LEU A 187 7.48 5.55 -2.68
CA LEU A 187 8.81 5.15 -3.11
C LEU A 187 9.86 5.92 -2.32
N VAL A 188 10.86 5.22 -1.78
CA VAL A 188 12.05 5.80 -1.16
C VAL A 188 13.29 5.28 -1.87
N LEU A 189 14.05 6.20 -2.48
CA LEU A 189 15.19 5.88 -3.33
C LEU A 189 16.48 6.40 -2.70
N GLY A 190 17.45 5.52 -2.53
CA GLY A 190 18.70 5.77 -1.82
C GLY A 190 19.96 5.53 -2.66
N ARG A 191 21.09 5.47 -1.95
CA ARG A 191 22.46 5.38 -2.51
C ARG A 191 23.25 4.16 -2.02
N ALA A 192 22.61 3.22 -1.34
CA ALA A 192 23.27 2.02 -0.84
C ALA A 192 23.65 1.07 -1.98
N ALA A 193 24.53 0.10 -1.68
CA ALA A 193 24.89 -0.92 -2.64
C ALA A 193 23.68 -1.79 -3.03
N SER A 194 23.60 -2.10 -4.32
CA SER A 194 22.67 -3.05 -4.93
C SER A 194 23.41 -3.80 -6.03
N SER A 195 22.87 -4.93 -6.47
CA SER A 195 23.40 -5.70 -7.59
C SER A 195 22.52 -5.52 -8.81
N PHE A 196 23.05 -4.87 -9.84
CA PHE A 196 22.31 -4.58 -11.07
C PHE A 196 22.92 -5.28 -12.28
N ARG A 197 22.06 -5.65 -13.23
CA ARG A 197 22.49 -6.24 -14.50
C ARG A 197 23.57 -5.42 -15.21
N ASN A 198 24.60 -6.12 -15.71
CA ASN A 198 25.78 -5.53 -16.36
C ASN A 198 26.65 -4.63 -15.45
N ASP A 199 26.52 -4.75 -14.12
CA ASP A 199 27.28 -3.96 -13.14
C ASP A 199 27.15 -2.44 -13.36
N VAL A 200 25.96 -1.99 -13.77
CA VAL A 200 25.64 -0.55 -13.77
C VAL A 200 25.57 -0.04 -12.34
N THR A 201 25.69 1.28 -12.15
CA THR A 201 25.74 1.90 -10.81
C THR A 201 24.40 2.47 -10.35
N GLU A 202 23.43 2.56 -11.25
CA GLU A 202 22.09 3.02 -10.98
C GLU A 202 21.16 2.48 -12.05
N VAL A 203 19.91 2.21 -11.66
CA VAL A 203 18.84 1.80 -12.57
C VAL A 203 17.60 2.64 -12.28
N GLN A 204 16.67 2.60 -13.23
CA GLN A 204 15.38 3.24 -13.09
C GLN A 204 14.48 2.34 -12.25
N ILE A 205 13.88 2.87 -11.18
CA ILE A 205 12.86 2.14 -10.44
C ILE A 205 11.66 1.90 -11.34
N GLU A 206 11.06 0.73 -11.23
CA GLU A 206 9.80 0.42 -11.88
C GLU A 206 8.67 1.37 -11.44
N GLY A 207 7.58 1.39 -12.21
CA GLY A 207 6.48 2.32 -12.01
C GLY A 207 6.81 3.78 -12.36
N ILE A 208 8.02 4.08 -12.82
CA ILE A 208 8.48 5.41 -13.21
C ILE A 208 9.08 5.40 -14.63
N PRO A 209 8.66 6.30 -15.54
CA PRO A 209 9.20 6.40 -16.89
C PRO A 209 10.74 6.51 -16.94
N ALA A 210 11.37 5.85 -17.92
CA ALA A 210 12.82 5.80 -18.06
C ALA A 210 13.50 7.17 -18.33
N ASP A 211 12.75 8.19 -18.72
CA ASP A 211 13.24 9.56 -18.90
C ASP A 211 13.09 10.45 -17.66
N ASP A 212 12.40 9.96 -16.62
CA ASP A 212 12.18 10.68 -15.36
C ASP A 212 13.32 10.41 -14.37
N THR A 213 14.32 11.31 -14.34
CA THR A 213 15.54 11.13 -13.53
C THR A 213 15.31 11.06 -12.02
N PHE A 214 14.12 11.41 -11.54
CA PHE A 214 13.75 11.30 -10.13
C PHE A 214 13.45 9.86 -9.68
N GLY A 215 13.31 8.92 -10.62
CA GLY A 215 13.18 7.49 -10.29
C GLY A 215 14.50 6.71 -10.34
N LEU A 216 15.64 7.38 -10.54
CA LEU A 216 16.95 6.73 -10.47
C LEU A 216 17.35 6.43 -9.03
N TYR A 217 17.69 5.17 -8.75
CA TYR A 217 18.21 4.72 -7.45
C TYR A 217 19.52 3.94 -7.62
N GLY A 218 20.20 3.68 -6.51
CA GLY A 218 21.47 2.98 -6.49
C GLY A 218 22.67 3.90 -6.21
N PRO A 219 23.86 3.31 -6.02
CA PRO A 219 25.04 4.00 -5.51
C PRO A 219 25.53 5.15 -6.40
N GLY A 220 25.23 5.11 -7.70
CA GLY A 220 25.77 6.02 -8.69
C GLY A 220 27.31 6.04 -8.62
N ASP A 221 27.91 7.21 -8.81
CA ASP A 221 29.37 7.36 -8.79
C ASP A 221 30.00 7.30 -7.38
N ALA A 222 29.19 7.23 -6.32
CA ALA A 222 29.66 7.32 -4.94
C ALA A 222 28.81 6.45 -4.00
N PRO A 223 29.08 5.14 -3.87
CA PRO A 223 28.29 4.25 -3.01
C PRO A 223 28.26 4.73 -1.56
N ASN A 224 27.09 4.61 -0.92
CA ASN A 224 26.90 4.97 0.48
C ASN A 224 25.93 4.00 1.18
N ASP A 225 26.45 2.92 1.76
CA ASP A 225 25.63 1.97 2.52
C ASP A 225 25.07 2.54 3.83
N ALA A 226 25.57 3.69 4.27
CA ALA A 226 25.04 4.45 5.41
C ALA A 226 24.21 5.65 4.95
N ASP A 227 23.69 5.62 3.71
CA ASP A 227 22.72 6.61 3.24
C ASP A 227 21.52 6.69 4.18
N ASP A 228 21.03 7.91 4.36
CA ASP A 228 19.98 8.23 5.31
C ASP A 228 18.90 9.02 4.57
N SER A 229 17.87 8.29 4.15
CA SER A 229 16.67 8.80 3.49
C SER A 229 15.61 9.27 4.50
N GLY A 230 15.92 9.25 5.81
CA GLY A 230 15.09 9.73 6.90
C GLY A 230 14.44 8.62 7.74
N THR A 231 13.25 8.90 8.27
CA THR A 231 12.54 8.05 9.24
C THR A 231 11.11 7.82 8.79
N LEU A 232 10.70 6.55 8.66
CA LEU A 232 9.31 6.13 8.48
C LEU A 232 8.90 5.31 9.70
N GLN A 233 7.96 5.82 10.49
CA GLN A 233 7.46 5.14 11.69
C GLN A 233 5.94 5.25 11.85
N TYR A 234 5.27 4.14 12.17
CA TYR A 234 3.80 4.08 12.34
C TYR A 234 3.05 4.64 11.13
N ILE A 235 3.29 4.02 9.98
CA ILE A 235 2.71 4.42 8.71
C ILE A 235 1.79 3.33 8.18
N SER A 236 0.61 3.74 7.73
CA SER A 236 -0.38 2.89 7.10
C SER A 236 -0.55 3.28 5.64
N ILE A 237 -0.20 2.38 4.72
CA ILE A 237 -0.27 2.58 3.28
C ILE A 237 -1.36 1.66 2.73
N ARG A 238 -2.37 2.24 2.07
CA ARG A 238 -3.58 1.50 1.72
C ARG A 238 -4.00 1.73 0.27
N HIS A 239 -4.53 0.70 -0.37
CA HIS A 239 -5.24 0.78 -1.65
C HIS A 239 -4.36 1.27 -2.83
N GLY A 240 -3.06 0.99 -2.77
CA GLY A 240 -2.04 1.33 -3.79
C GLY A 240 -2.03 0.37 -4.99
N GLY A 241 -0.99 0.44 -5.83
CA GLY A 241 -0.81 -0.46 -6.98
C GLY A 241 -1.45 0.02 -8.29
N ALA A 242 -1.52 1.33 -8.52
CA ALA A 242 -2.06 1.83 -9.79
C ALA A 242 -1.15 1.46 -10.97
N LEU A 243 -1.73 0.77 -11.97
CA LEU A 243 -1.09 0.36 -13.22
C LEU A 243 -0.37 1.53 -13.93
N ILE A 244 0.94 1.42 -14.11
CA ILE A 244 1.78 2.40 -14.82
C ILE A 244 2.08 1.96 -16.25
N GLY A 245 2.37 0.67 -16.44
CA GLY A 245 2.56 0.01 -17.73
C GLY A 245 1.80 -1.31 -17.76
N GLU A 246 1.88 -2.08 -18.85
CA GLU A 246 1.36 -3.46 -18.82
C GLU A 246 2.31 -4.31 -17.95
N GLY A 247 1.81 -4.85 -16.83
CA GLY A 247 2.61 -5.59 -15.85
C GLY A 247 3.69 -4.71 -15.21
N ASN A 248 3.32 -3.50 -14.80
CA ASN A 248 4.24 -2.56 -14.18
C ASN A 248 3.40 -1.63 -13.30
N GLU A 249 3.23 -2.04 -12.06
CA GLU A 249 2.48 -1.35 -11.02
C GLU A 249 3.48 -0.61 -10.11
N ILE A 250 3.01 -0.06 -8.99
CA ILE A 250 3.89 0.49 -7.95
C ILE A 250 3.55 -0.26 -6.67
N ASN A 251 4.57 -0.70 -5.96
CA ASN A 251 4.40 -1.44 -4.70
C ASN A 251 3.83 -0.54 -3.61
N GLY A 252 3.29 -1.14 -2.54
CA GLY A 252 2.77 -0.35 -1.43
C GLY A 252 3.86 0.54 -0.84
N LEU A 253 4.98 -0.09 -0.46
CA LEU A 253 6.23 0.59 -0.12
C LEU A 253 7.38 0.04 -0.97
N THR A 254 7.91 0.87 -1.85
CA THR A 254 9.10 0.54 -2.65
C THR A 254 10.36 1.13 -2.02
N LEU A 255 11.37 0.31 -1.76
CA LEU A 255 12.64 0.70 -1.16
C LEU A 255 13.81 0.41 -2.12
N GLY A 256 14.20 1.40 -2.92
CA GLY A 256 15.29 1.27 -3.88
C GLY A 256 16.64 1.70 -3.30
N ALA A 257 17.56 0.76 -3.09
CA ALA A 257 18.91 1.03 -2.59
C ALA A 257 18.95 1.90 -1.32
N VAL A 258 18.00 1.69 -0.40
CA VAL A 258 17.90 2.49 0.84
C VAL A 258 19.01 2.06 1.81
N GLY A 259 19.69 3.04 2.40
CA GLY A 259 20.85 2.80 3.26
C GLY A 259 20.50 2.53 4.72
N SER A 260 21.46 1.95 5.44
CA SER A 260 21.38 1.62 6.87
C SER A 260 21.30 2.83 7.82
N GLY A 261 21.44 4.05 7.30
CA GLY A 261 21.17 5.28 8.05
C GLY A 261 19.68 5.60 8.19
N THR A 262 18.85 5.05 7.29
CA THR A 262 17.39 5.19 7.29
C THR A 262 16.75 4.31 8.36
N THR A 263 15.64 4.77 8.95
CA THR A 263 14.82 3.98 9.87
C THR A 263 13.48 3.63 9.22
N ILE A 264 13.18 2.34 9.11
CA ILE A 264 11.88 1.81 8.67
C ILE A 264 11.32 0.94 9.79
N ASP A 265 10.25 1.39 10.44
CA ASP A 265 9.72 0.69 11.60
C ASP A 265 8.20 0.86 11.74
N ASN A 266 7.45 -0.18 12.09
CA ASN A 266 5.98 -0.11 12.24
C ASN A 266 5.29 0.40 10.95
N ILE A 267 5.37 -0.40 9.89
CA ILE A 267 4.70 -0.10 8.61
C ILE A 267 3.61 -1.14 8.39
N GLU A 268 2.41 -0.70 8.02
CA GLU A 268 1.39 -1.57 7.44
C GLU A 268 1.10 -1.21 5.98
N VAL A 269 0.97 -2.23 5.14
CA VAL A 269 0.49 -2.12 3.75
C VAL A 269 -0.77 -2.95 3.60
N VAL A 270 -1.79 -2.38 2.97
CA VAL A 270 -3.10 -3.01 2.80
C VAL A 270 -3.62 -2.83 1.38
N ALA A 271 -4.11 -3.91 0.77
CA ALA A 271 -4.80 -3.85 -0.52
C ALA A 271 -3.95 -3.17 -1.62
N ASN A 272 -2.67 -3.54 -1.74
CA ASN A 272 -1.87 -3.18 -2.92
C ASN A 272 -2.21 -4.13 -4.08
N VAL A 273 -2.17 -3.65 -5.33
CA VAL A 273 -2.34 -4.53 -6.51
C VAL A 273 -1.13 -5.43 -6.68
N ASP A 274 0.04 -4.83 -6.54
CA ASP A 274 1.34 -5.47 -6.66
C ASP A 274 1.79 -5.89 -5.26
N ASP A 275 3.09 -5.80 -5.00
CA ASP A 275 3.65 -6.16 -3.72
C ASP A 275 3.20 -5.28 -2.55
N GLY A 276 3.26 -5.88 -1.38
CA GLY A 276 3.15 -5.16 -0.12
C GLY A 276 4.34 -4.21 0.05
N ILE A 277 5.51 -4.79 0.29
CA ILE A 277 6.75 -4.06 0.51
C ILE A 277 7.84 -4.74 -0.30
N GLU A 278 8.52 -3.96 -1.15
CA GLU A 278 9.60 -4.47 -1.98
C GLU A 278 10.93 -3.76 -1.71
N PHE A 279 11.99 -4.55 -1.62
CA PHE A 279 13.36 -4.10 -1.41
C PHE A 279 14.21 -4.34 -2.66
N PHE A 280 14.47 -3.29 -3.43
CA PHE A 280 15.40 -3.32 -4.55
C PHE A 280 16.83 -3.02 -4.08
N GLY A 281 17.52 -4.05 -3.60
CA GLY A 281 18.84 -3.93 -3.01
C GLY A 281 18.89 -2.99 -1.80
N GLY A 282 20.10 -2.53 -1.45
CA GLY A 282 20.33 -1.66 -0.29
C GLY A 282 20.64 -2.39 1.01
N THR A 283 20.73 -1.62 2.10
CA THR A 283 21.28 -2.08 3.39
C THR A 283 20.44 -1.63 4.60
N VAL A 284 19.30 -0.99 4.36
CA VAL A 284 18.37 -0.55 5.42
C VAL A 284 17.90 -1.74 6.24
N ASN A 285 17.80 -1.60 7.55
CA ASN A 285 17.08 -2.58 8.37
C ASN A 285 15.64 -2.12 8.56
N ALA A 286 14.70 -3.06 8.53
CA ALA A 286 13.28 -2.79 8.71
C ALA A 286 12.70 -3.68 9.80
N SER A 287 11.83 -3.12 10.66
CA SER A 287 11.17 -3.88 11.71
C SER A 287 9.68 -3.61 11.85
N ASN A 288 8.93 -4.59 12.35
CA ASN A 288 7.48 -4.48 12.57
C ASN A 288 6.74 -4.16 11.27
N LEU A 289 6.84 -5.06 10.29
CA LEU A 289 6.18 -4.92 8.98
C LEU A 289 4.90 -5.76 8.95
N PHE A 290 3.79 -5.16 8.51
CA PHE A 290 2.51 -5.82 8.32
C PHE A 290 2.10 -5.69 6.86
N VAL A 291 1.79 -6.80 6.18
CA VAL A 291 1.10 -6.76 4.89
C VAL A 291 -0.22 -7.53 4.95
N TRP A 292 -1.29 -6.90 4.47
CA TRP A 292 -2.62 -7.53 4.38
C TRP A 292 -3.19 -7.41 2.97
N ALA A 293 -3.50 -8.56 2.36
CA ALA A 293 -4.21 -8.62 1.09
C ALA A 293 -3.53 -7.78 -0.01
N GLN A 294 -2.24 -7.95 -0.18
CA GLN A 294 -1.55 -7.58 -1.42
C GLN A 294 -2.05 -8.45 -2.58
N GLY A 295 -1.81 -8.04 -3.84
CA GLY A 295 -2.25 -8.80 -5.01
C GLY A 295 -1.16 -9.66 -5.61
N ASP A 296 0.11 -9.34 -5.38
CA ASP A 296 1.26 -10.21 -5.70
C ASP A 296 1.94 -10.67 -4.41
N ASP A 297 3.18 -10.25 -4.13
CA ASP A 297 3.97 -10.77 -3.01
C ASP A 297 3.98 -9.84 -1.80
N ALA A 298 3.92 -10.42 -0.61
CA ALA A 298 3.79 -9.59 0.58
C ALA A 298 5.11 -8.88 0.92
N ILE A 299 6.20 -9.62 0.99
CA ILE A 299 7.56 -9.08 1.11
C ILE A 299 8.36 -9.59 -0.07
N ASP A 300 8.77 -8.68 -0.93
CA ASP A 300 9.66 -8.99 -2.05
C ASP A 300 11.06 -8.37 -1.82
N ILE A 301 12.09 -9.13 -2.17
CA ILE A 301 13.50 -8.77 -2.05
C ILE A 301 14.21 -9.11 -3.37
N ASP A 302 14.83 -8.11 -3.98
CA ASP A 302 15.62 -8.27 -5.20
C ASP A 302 17.00 -7.58 -5.05
N GLN A 303 17.87 -7.80 -6.04
CA GLN A 303 19.09 -7.04 -6.30
C GLN A 303 20.06 -7.00 -5.12
N ALA A 304 20.19 -8.16 -4.48
CA ALA A 304 21.16 -8.41 -3.42
C ALA A 304 20.99 -7.48 -2.19
N TYR A 305 19.73 -7.23 -1.79
CA TYR A 305 19.45 -6.57 -0.52
C TYR A 305 20.20 -7.25 0.63
N SER A 306 20.81 -6.43 1.49
CA SER A 306 21.77 -6.88 2.52
C SER A 306 21.41 -6.39 3.92
N GLY A 307 20.15 -5.99 4.12
CA GLY A 307 19.62 -5.59 5.42
C GLY A 307 18.93 -6.74 6.16
N THR A 308 18.43 -6.42 7.35
CA THR A 308 17.59 -7.31 8.16
C THR A 308 16.15 -6.83 8.15
N VAL A 309 15.22 -7.74 7.84
CA VAL A 309 13.77 -7.59 8.00
C VAL A 309 13.33 -8.41 9.21
N ASP A 310 12.89 -7.72 10.28
CA ASP A 310 12.59 -8.33 11.58
C ASP A 310 11.14 -8.09 12.02
N ASN A 311 10.51 -9.11 12.61
CA ASN A 311 9.13 -9.05 13.10
C ASN A 311 8.13 -8.71 11.98
N VAL A 312 7.70 -9.72 11.23
CA VAL A 312 6.85 -9.56 10.04
C VAL A 312 5.51 -10.28 10.23
N VAL A 313 4.41 -9.65 9.86
CA VAL A 313 3.10 -10.31 9.75
C VAL A 313 2.57 -10.18 8.33
N VAL A 314 2.23 -11.31 7.72
CA VAL A 314 1.54 -11.35 6.43
C VAL A 314 0.18 -11.98 6.63
N VAL A 315 -0.87 -11.36 6.11
CA VAL A 315 -2.21 -11.94 6.02
C VAL A 315 -2.64 -11.94 4.57
N ALA A 316 -2.74 -13.12 3.96
CA ALA A 316 -3.15 -13.26 2.57
C ALA A 316 -4.64 -12.91 2.37
N GLY A 317 -4.93 -12.24 1.27
CA GLY A 317 -6.27 -11.99 0.74
C GLY A 317 -6.78 -13.14 -0.14
N ASP A 318 -7.70 -12.84 -1.05
CA ASP A 318 -8.25 -13.81 -2.01
C ASP A 318 -7.48 -13.89 -3.34
N VAL A 319 -6.72 -12.84 -3.66
CA VAL A 319 -5.88 -12.75 -4.87
C VAL A 319 -4.40 -12.66 -4.54
N SER A 320 -4.01 -12.78 -3.27
CA SER A 320 -2.60 -12.75 -2.87
C SER A 320 -1.81 -13.90 -3.47
N ASP A 321 -0.55 -13.62 -3.79
CA ASP A 321 0.46 -14.59 -4.15
C ASP A 321 1.35 -14.94 -2.94
N HIS A 322 2.67 -14.88 -3.02
CA HIS A 322 3.55 -15.39 -1.98
C HIS A 322 3.56 -14.51 -0.73
N ALA A 323 3.79 -15.13 0.42
CA ALA A 323 4.12 -14.36 1.61
C ALA A 323 5.53 -13.75 1.49
N PHE A 324 6.47 -14.46 0.87
CA PHE A 324 7.82 -13.98 0.59
C PHE A 324 8.20 -14.32 -0.85
N GLU A 325 8.68 -13.34 -1.61
CA GLU A 325 9.39 -13.56 -2.86
C GLU A 325 10.82 -13.05 -2.69
N ILE A 326 11.80 -13.83 -3.13
CA ILE A 326 13.21 -13.53 -2.88
C ILE A 326 14.02 -13.82 -4.13
N ASP A 327 14.44 -12.77 -4.80
CA ASP A 327 15.41 -12.78 -5.88
C ASP A 327 16.84 -12.46 -5.38
N GLY A 328 17.81 -12.95 -6.15
CA GLY A 328 19.23 -12.78 -5.85
C GLY A 328 19.88 -11.62 -6.59
N PRO A 329 21.22 -11.64 -6.70
CA PRO A 329 21.96 -10.59 -7.40
C PRO A 329 21.77 -10.63 -8.93
N GLU A 330 21.42 -9.49 -9.55
CA GLU A 330 21.41 -9.39 -11.01
C GLU A 330 22.81 -9.15 -11.65
N GLY A 331 23.75 -8.69 -10.84
CA GLY A 331 25.13 -8.37 -11.21
C GLY A 331 26.15 -9.06 -10.31
N SER A 332 27.38 -8.55 -10.30
CA SER A 332 28.49 -9.14 -9.53
C SER A 332 28.52 -8.74 -8.05
N ALA A 333 27.74 -7.73 -7.65
CA ALA A 333 27.65 -7.34 -6.25
C ALA A 333 26.90 -8.43 -5.46
N THR A 334 27.45 -8.83 -4.33
CA THR A 334 26.86 -9.85 -3.47
C THR A 334 26.04 -9.19 -2.36
N GLY A 335 25.01 -9.88 -1.91
CA GLY A 335 24.20 -9.46 -0.78
C GLY A 335 23.67 -10.66 -0.03
N SER A 336 23.20 -10.43 1.18
CA SER A 336 22.66 -11.49 2.03
C SER A 336 21.65 -10.86 2.98
N PHE A 337 20.38 -11.02 2.67
CA PHE A 337 19.30 -10.54 3.52
C PHE A 337 19.19 -11.43 4.77
N VAL A 338 18.57 -10.89 5.82
CA VAL A 338 18.09 -11.69 6.95
C VAL A 338 16.62 -11.38 7.16
N LEU A 339 15.73 -12.34 6.91
CA LEU A 339 14.32 -12.26 7.25
C LEU A 339 14.08 -13.11 8.49
N GLN A 340 13.52 -12.52 9.54
CA GLN A 340 13.33 -13.24 10.79
C GLN A 340 12.11 -12.81 11.62
N ASN A 341 11.63 -13.75 12.45
CA ASN A 341 10.50 -13.56 13.36
C ASN A 341 9.22 -13.22 12.59
N ALA A 342 8.83 -14.08 11.64
CA ALA A 342 7.66 -13.85 10.80
C ALA A 342 6.48 -14.76 11.19
N THR A 343 5.27 -14.20 11.19
CA THR A 343 4.03 -14.99 11.23
C THR A 343 3.25 -14.76 9.94
N ILE A 344 3.05 -15.81 9.15
CA ILE A 344 2.39 -15.74 7.85
C ILE A 344 1.06 -16.52 7.87
N PHE A 345 -0.03 -15.81 7.59
CA PHE A 345 -1.37 -16.34 7.52
C PHE A 345 -1.77 -16.48 6.05
N GLY A 346 -1.77 -17.71 5.54
CA GLY A 346 -2.30 -18.04 4.23
C GLY A 346 -3.82 -17.89 4.15
N SER A 347 -4.36 -18.11 2.96
CA SER A 347 -5.79 -17.97 2.70
C SER A 347 -6.36 -19.19 1.98
N SER A 348 -7.46 -19.72 2.52
CA SER A 348 -8.20 -20.84 1.90
C SER A 348 -8.89 -20.48 0.57
N VAL A 349 -8.85 -19.21 0.18
CA VAL A 349 -9.46 -18.70 -1.04
C VAL A 349 -8.46 -18.04 -1.99
N ALA A 350 -7.16 -18.03 -1.66
CA ALA A 350 -6.08 -17.60 -2.55
C ALA A 350 -5.55 -18.80 -3.34
N PRO A 351 -5.94 -19.01 -4.61
CA PRO A 351 -5.48 -20.15 -5.39
C PRO A 351 -3.98 -20.09 -5.67
N ASN A 352 -3.40 -18.89 -5.75
CA ASN A 352 -1.97 -18.68 -5.96
C ASN A 352 -1.21 -18.59 -4.65
N GLY A 353 -1.82 -18.05 -3.58
CA GLY A 353 -1.11 -17.76 -2.33
C GLY A 353 -0.26 -18.87 -1.68
N GLU A 354 1.06 -18.73 -1.83
CA GLU A 354 2.13 -19.65 -1.41
C GLU A 354 2.96 -19.13 -0.23
N TYR A 355 3.78 -20.01 0.37
CA TYR A 355 4.54 -19.63 1.56
C TYR A 355 5.71 -18.73 1.20
N ALA A 356 6.54 -19.17 0.26
CA ALA A 356 7.68 -18.40 -0.21
C ALA A 356 8.26 -18.94 -1.52
N ASP A 357 8.68 -18.04 -2.39
CA ASP A 357 9.43 -18.34 -3.59
C ASP A 357 10.86 -17.75 -3.48
N TYR A 358 11.86 -18.56 -3.85
CA TYR A 358 13.27 -18.18 -3.86
C TYR A 358 13.83 -18.42 -5.25
N ARG A 359 14.25 -17.34 -5.91
CA ARG A 359 14.58 -17.30 -7.33
C ARG A 359 15.93 -16.63 -7.60
N SER A 360 16.30 -16.57 -8.87
CA SER A 360 17.39 -15.73 -9.42
C SER A 360 18.66 -15.64 -8.58
N ASP A 361 19.23 -16.77 -8.15
CA ASP A 361 20.46 -16.82 -7.33
C ASP A 361 20.29 -16.21 -5.92
N ALA A 362 19.11 -16.35 -5.30
CA ALA A 362 18.80 -15.83 -3.96
C ALA A 362 19.84 -16.24 -2.90
N GLN A 363 20.16 -15.28 -2.01
CA GLN A 363 21.18 -15.41 -0.96
C GLN A 363 20.70 -14.71 0.31
N GLY A 364 20.77 -15.40 1.45
CA GLY A 364 20.30 -14.86 2.72
C GLY A 364 19.89 -15.92 3.74
N ALA A 365 19.08 -15.50 4.70
CA ALA A 365 18.58 -16.38 5.74
C ALA A 365 17.14 -16.06 6.11
N THR A 366 16.28 -17.08 6.12
CA THR A 366 14.90 -16.99 6.60
C THR A 366 14.71 -17.81 7.87
N ASN A 367 14.44 -17.12 8.98
CA ASN A 367 14.54 -17.70 10.33
C ASN A 367 13.29 -17.43 11.18
N ASN A 368 12.93 -18.38 12.05
CA ASN A 368 11.89 -18.19 13.07
C ASN A 368 10.53 -17.82 12.44
N VAL A 369 10.01 -18.68 11.56
CA VAL A 369 8.77 -18.46 10.81
C VAL A 369 7.66 -19.36 11.35
N TYR A 370 6.52 -18.76 11.69
CA TYR A 370 5.29 -19.47 12.01
C TYR A 370 4.27 -19.31 10.88
N ALA A 371 3.79 -20.41 10.32
CA ALA A 371 2.91 -20.40 9.16
C ALA A 371 1.62 -21.18 9.39
N LEU A 372 0.48 -20.61 8.99
CA LEU A 372 -0.84 -21.23 9.15
C LEU A 372 -1.83 -20.75 8.09
N GLY A 373 -2.90 -21.51 7.84
CA GLY A 373 -4.01 -21.08 6.97
C GLY A 373 -3.81 -21.32 5.47
N PHE A 374 -2.70 -21.92 5.06
CA PHE A 374 -2.42 -22.26 3.66
C PHE A 374 -3.19 -23.49 3.18
N GLN A 375 -3.38 -23.58 1.87
CA GLN A 375 -4.02 -24.71 1.21
C GLN A 375 -3.06 -25.87 1.03
N ASP A 376 -3.60 -27.08 0.80
CA ASP A 376 -2.80 -28.25 0.44
C ASP A 376 -2.15 -28.04 -0.94
N GLY A 377 -0.89 -28.47 -1.07
CA GLY A 377 -0.09 -28.29 -2.27
C GLY A 377 0.63 -26.95 -2.40
N LYS A 378 0.56 -26.09 -1.39
CA LYS A 378 1.32 -24.84 -1.30
C LYS A 378 2.69 -25.08 -0.68
N ASP A 379 3.70 -24.38 -1.17
CA ASP A 379 5.10 -24.69 -0.90
C ASP A 379 5.96 -23.47 -0.57
N VAL A 380 7.15 -23.81 -0.08
CA VAL A 380 8.36 -23.00 -0.06
C VAL A 380 9.28 -23.57 -1.13
N GLU A 381 9.59 -22.80 -2.16
CA GLU A 381 10.30 -23.32 -3.33
C GLU A 381 11.69 -22.74 -3.55
N LEU A 382 12.57 -23.59 -4.10
CA LEU A 382 13.84 -23.19 -4.70
C LEU A 382 13.67 -23.34 -6.20
N ASP A 383 13.60 -22.22 -6.91
CA ASP A 383 12.88 -22.20 -8.17
C ASP A 383 13.70 -22.67 -9.39
N ASN A 384 15.02 -22.66 -9.24
CA ASN A 384 15.96 -23.13 -10.25
C ASN A 384 17.25 -23.71 -9.66
N ASN A 385 18.13 -24.20 -10.54
CA ASN A 385 19.41 -24.76 -10.09
C ASN A 385 20.38 -23.73 -9.51
N GLU A 386 20.27 -22.45 -9.86
CA GLU A 386 21.17 -21.41 -9.35
C GLU A 386 20.92 -21.21 -7.85
N VAL A 387 19.66 -21.01 -7.45
CA VAL A 387 19.30 -20.91 -6.03
C VAL A 387 19.50 -22.24 -5.28
N SER A 388 19.24 -23.38 -5.92
CA SER A 388 19.50 -24.71 -5.33
C SER A 388 20.99 -24.93 -5.05
N GLN A 389 21.86 -24.41 -5.92
CA GLN A 389 23.31 -24.44 -5.71
C GLN A 389 23.72 -23.54 -4.55
N ASN A 390 23.11 -22.35 -4.41
CA ASN A 390 23.32 -21.49 -3.25
C ASN A 390 22.89 -22.15 -1.94
N PHE A 391 21.83 -22.96 -1.95
CA PHE A 391 21.44 -23.73 -0.78
C PHE A 391 22.52 -24.77 -0.41
N LEU A 392 23.05 -25.49 -1.40
CA LEU A 392 24.12 -26.47 -1.19
C LEU A 392 25.42 -25.84 -0.70
N ASP A 393 25.72 -24.62 -1.14
CA ASP A 393 26.88 -23.84 -0.73
C ASP A 393 26.69 -23.10 0.61
N GLY A 394 25.45 -23.09 1.14
CA GLY A 394 25.09 -22.45 2.41
C GLY A 394 24.97 -20.94 2.32
N LEU A 395 24.70 -20.40 1.12
CA LEU A 395 24.45 -18.98 0.88
C LEU A 395 22.99 -18.58 1.09
N ILE A 396 22.05 -19.51 0.88
CA ILE A 396 20.66 -19.41 1.34
C ILE A 396 20.42 -20.43 2.46
N THR A 397 19.79 -20.00 3.56
CA THR A 397 19.62 -20.84 4.74
C THR A 397 18.25 -20.66 5.40
N PHE A 398 17.78 -21.74 6.03
CA PHE A 398 16.50 -21.80 6.71
C PHE A 398 16.68 -22.27 8.14
N SER A 399 15.95 -21.66 9.08
CA SER A 399 15.91 -22.17 10.45
C SER A 399 14.58 -21.92 11.16
N ALA A 400 14.20 -22.87 12.02
CA ALA A 400 13.06 -22.74 12.94
C ALA A 400 11.74 -22.33 12.28
N TRP A 401 11.26 -23.19 11.37
CA TRP A 401 9.93 -23.10 10.77
C TRP A 401 8.95 -23.97 11.56
N GLU A 402 7.83 -23.39 11.98
CA GLU A 402 6.71 -24.10 12.58
C GLU A 402 5.46 -23.91 11.72
N VAL A 403 4.86 -25.02 11.27
CA VAL A 403 3.79 -24.98 10.27
C VAL A 403 2.56 -25.69 10.81
N VAL A 404 1.39 -25.06 10.71
CA VAL A 404 0.12 -25.66 11.10
C VAL A 404 -0.40 -26.56 9.98
N GLY A 405 -0.59 -27.84 10.29
CA GLY A 405 -1.28 -28.79 9.42
C GLY A 405 -0.42 -29.47 8.34
N PHE A 406 0.80 -28.99 8.11
CA PHE A 406 1.74 -29.54 7.11
C PHE A 406 3.12 -29.80 7.72
N ASP A 407 3.85 -30.78 7.19
CA ASP A 407 5.23 -31.09 7.61
C ASP A 407 6.23 -30.46 6.64
N ASN A 408 7.47 -30.96 6.63
CA ASN A 408 8.52 -30.51 5.72
C ASN A 408 8.22 -30.78 4.24
N SER A 409 7.12 -31.47 3.90
CA SER A 409 6.67 -31.65 2.51
C SER A 409 6.36 -30.34 1.79
N ILE A 410 6.22 -29.21 2.49
CA ILE A 410 6.05 -27.91 1.83
C ILE A 410 7.35 -27.41 1.18
N PHE A 411 8.53 -27.90 1.56
CA PHE A 411 9.79 -27.44 0.97
C PHE A 411 10.08 -28.22 -0.29
N GLN A 412 10.02 -27.57 -1.46
CA GLN A 412 10.16 -28.18 -2.78
C GLN A 412 11.36 -27.61 -3.53
N GLU A 413 12.16 -28.48 -4.16
CA GLU A 413 13.12 -28.06 -5.18
C GLU A 413 12.36 -28.06 -6.50
N LYS A 414 12.24 -26.89 -7.13
CA LYS A 414 11.82 -26.79 -8.52
C LYS A 414 13.06 -26.64 -9.39
N VAL A 415 12.82 -26.60 -10.69
CA VAL A 415 13.86 -26.56 -11.70
C VAL A 415 13.47 -25.51 -12.72
N GLY A 416 14.45 -24.73 -13.16
CA GLY A 416 14.22 -23.78 -14.24
C GLY A 416 13.98 -24.52 -15.56
N CYS A 417 13.49 -23.79 -16.56
CA CYS A 417 13.41 -24.30 -17.91
C CYS A 417 14.66 -23.96 -18.74
N ILE A 418 15.20 -24.93 -19.50
CA ILE A 418 16.39 -24.78 -20.37
C ILE A 418 16.07 -24.71 -21.86
N SER A 419 14.92 -25.19 -22.30
CA SER A 419 14.49 -25.02 -23.69
C SER A 419 12.99 -25.14 -23.87
N ASN A 420 12.49 -24.39 -24.85
CA ASN A 420 11.08 -24.22 -25.19
C ASN A 420 10.21 -23.49 -24.17
N CYS A 421 10.82 -22.90 -23.14
CA CYS A 421 10.25 -22.08 -22.08
C CYS A 421 9.39 -20.93 -22.63
N ASP A 422 8.21 -21.26 -23.08
CA ASP A 422 7.24 -20.34 -23.65
C ASP A 422 5.97 -20.39 -22.82
N ASP A 423 5.39 -19.23 -22.57
CA ASP A 423 4.19 -19.10 -21.74
C ASP A 423 2.92 -19.69 -22.42
N ASP A 424 3.06 -20.23 -23.63
CA ASP A 424 1.96 -20.73 -24.46
C ASP A 424 1.74 -22.25 -24.29
N ASP A 425 2.78 -23.03 -24.00
CA ASP A 425 2.71 -24.50 -23.88
C ASP A 425 3.86 -25.14 -23.05
N ASP A 426 3.76 -25.08 -21.72
CA ASP A 426 4.68 -25.74 -20.78
C ASP A 426 4.81 -27.27 -21.00
N SER A 427 3.88 -27.91 -21.74
CA SER A 427 3.93 -29.36 -21.95
C SER A 427 5.09 -29.82 -22.83
N ASN A 428 5.76 -28.88 -23.50
CA ASN A 428 6.90 -29.13 -24.36
C ASN A 428 8.22 -28.55 -23.81
N ASP A 429 8.17 -27.93 -22.63
CA ASP A 429 9.32 -27.42 -21.91
C ASP A 429 10.29 -28.55 -21.56
N VAL A 430 11.56 -28.18 -21.57
CA VAL A 430 12.63 -29.04 -21.11
C VAL A 430 13.22 -28.38 -19.90
N ASP A 431 13.01 -29.00 -18.77
CA ASP A 431 13.48 -28.49 -17.49
C ASP A 431 14.93 -28.90 -17.22
N GLU A 432 15.53 -28.17 -16.30
CA GLU A 432 16.73 -28.61 -15.62
C GLU A 432 16.46 -29.93 -14.87
N ASN A 433 17.54 -30.63 -14.50
CA ASN A 433 17.41 -31.71 -13.52
C ASN A 433 17.68 -31.12 -12.14
N GLU A 434 16.94 -31.58 -11.14
CA GLU A 434 17.21 -31.35 -9.72
C GLU A 434 18.68 -31.70 -9.40
N ILE A 435 19.28 -30.88 -8.52
CA ILE A 435 20.68 -31.02 -8.10
C ILE A 435 20.81 -31.28 -6.60
N ILE A 436 19.78 -30.99 -5.79
CA ILE A 436 19.76 -31.34 -4.37
C ILE A 436 19.34 -32.80 -4.25
N LEU A 437 20.33 -33.67 -4.38
CA LEU A 437 20.14 -35.11 -4.27
C LEU A 437 20.33 -35.61 -2.84
N MET A 438 19.82 -36.83 -2.59
CA MET A 438 19.83 -37.62 -1.35
C MET A 438 20.81 -37.15 -0.24
N PRO A 439 20.29 -36.61 0.89
CA PRO A 439 18.88 -36.28 1.09
C PRO A 439 18.44 -35.14 0.17
N ASP A 440 17.24 -35.22 -0.42
CA ASP A 440 16.69 -34.13 -1.24
C ASP A 440 16.33 -32.90 -0.40
N PHE A 441 15.87 -31.80 -1.03
CA PHE A 441 15.55 -30.57 -0.31
C PHE A 441 14.45 -30.79 0.73
N THR A 442 13.37 -31.47 0.36
CA THR A 442 12.28 -31.84 1.26
C THR A 442 12.78 -32.65 2.46
N GLU A 443 13.60 -33.68 2.26
CA GLU A 443 14.17 -34.52 3.31
C GLU A 443 15.10 -33.73 4.24
N ARG A 444 15.89 -32.80 3.70
CA ARG A 444 16.72 -31.89 4.49
C ARG A 444 15.88 -30.94 5.33
N ALA A 445 14.73 -30.50 4.83
CA ALA A 445 13.87 -29.54 5.50
C ALA A 445 13.29 -30.02 6.83
N ALA A 446 13.26 -31.33 7.07
CA ALA A 446 12.96 -31.91 8.37
C ALA A 446 13.92 -31.43 9.49
N ALA A 447 15.10 -30.88 9.15
CA ALA A 447 16.05 -30.34 10.13
C ALA A 447 15.65 -28.96 10.68
N TRP A 448 14.83 -28.19 9.96
CA TRP A 448 14.39 -26.86 10.37
C TRP A 448 12.87 -26.71 10.48
N THR A 449 12.09 -27.66 9.99
CA THR A 449 10.62 -27.59 9.97
C THR A 449 9.99 -28.49 11.02
N THR A 450 9.01 -27.98 11.75
CA THR A 450 8.20 -28.73 12.71
C THR A 450 6.71 -28.48 12.45
N MET A 451 5.93 -29.54 12.21
CA MET A 451 4.48 -29.43 12.21
C MET A 451 3.98 -29.18 13.64
N VAL A 452 3.13 -28.16 13.83
CA VAL A 452 2.56 -27.80 15.13
C VAL A 452 1.04 -27.68 15.06
N ASP A 453 0.37 -27.77 16.22
CA ASP A 453 -1.03 -27.38 16.34
C ASP A 453 -1.13 -25.84 16.35
N GLU A 454 -2.23 -25.30 15.84
CA GLU A 454 -2.48 -23.85 15.85
C GLU A 454 -2.38 -23.27 17.27
N GLY A 455 -1.57 -22.22 17.42
CA GLY A 455 -1.33 -21.53 18.69
C GLY A 455 -0.36 -22.25 19.64
N ALA A 456 0.23 -23.36 19.22
CA ALA A 456 1.30 -24.05 19.96
C ALA A 456 2.70 -23.55 19.57
N ASN A 457 2.79 -22.49 18.77
CA ASN A 457 4.04 -22.00 18.22
C ASN A 457 4.99 -21.44 19.30
N THR A 458 6.28 -21.64 19.06
CA THR A 458 7.39 -21.06 19.83
C THR A 458 8.21 -20.06 19.02
N VAL A 459 7.95 -20.00 17.71
CA VAL A 459 8.56 -19.09 16.73
C VAL A 459 7.51 -18.10 16.20
N GLY A 460 7.96 -17.16 15.37
CA GLY A 460 7.13 -16.20 14.66
C GLY A 460 7.16 -14.78 15.23
N ALA A 461 6.29 -13.94 14.70
CA ALA A 461 6.20 -12.53 15.04
C ALA A 461 5.62 -12.27 16.44
N THR A 462 6.07 -11.19 17.07
CA THR A 462 5.47 -10.61 18.26
C THR A 462 4.22 -9.82 17.87
N LEU A 463 3.07 -10.51 17.81
CA LEU A 463 1.80 -9.96 17.29
C LEU A 463 1.34 -8.67 17.98
N SER A 464 1.60 -8.50 19.28
CA SER A 464 1.19 -7.30 20.03
C SER A 464 1.79 -5.99 19.50
N ALA A 465 2.91 -6.05 18.76
CA ALA A 465 3.51 -4.89 18.09
C ALA A 465 2.59 -4.29 17.02
N PHE A 466 1.65 -5.08 16.50
CA PHE A 466 0.74 -4.72 15.41
C PHE A 466 -0.66 -4.33 15.89
N SER A 467 -0.87 -4.18 17.19
CA SER A 467 -2.19 -3.85 17.76
C SER A 467 -2.78 -2.52 17.26
N TRP A 468 -1.93 -1.59 16.81
CA TRP A 468 -2.30 -0.28 16.29
C TRP A 468 -2.86 -0.30 14.85
N THR A 469 -2.58 -1.37 14.11
CA THR A 469 -2.83 -1.45 12.66
C THR A 469 -4.31 -1.35 12.31
N TYR A 470 -4.61 -0.77 11.14
CA TYR A 470 -5.93 -0.86 10.52
C TYR A 470 -6.30 -2.31 10.28
N SER A 471 -5.35 -3.11 9.80
CA SER A 471 -5.54 -4.53 9.50
C SER A 471 -6.01 -5.33 10.72
N ASN A 472 -5.36 -5.18 11.88
CA ASN A 472 -5.77 -5.87 13.11
C ASN A 472 -7.24 -5.57 13.47
N ASN A 473 -7.63 -4.30 13.39
CA ASN A 473 -8.99 -3.87 13.73
C ASN A 473 -10.02 -4.29 12.68
N LYS A 474 -9.71 -4.12 11.39
CA LYS A 474 -10.64 -4.36 10.28
C LYS A 474 -10.85 -5.85 10.01
N ALA A 475 -9.79 -6.64 10.05
CA ALA A 475 -9.85 -8.09 9.88
C ALA A 475 -10.22 -8.84 11.18
N GLY A 476 -10.22 -8.15 12.33
CA GLY A 476 -10.59 -8.73 13.62
C GLY A 476 -9.58 -9.78 14.11
N LEU A 477 -8.29 -9.53 13.89
CA LEU A 477 -7.21 -10.50 14.17
C LEU A 477 -6.98 -10.70 15.68
N GLY A 478 -7.21 -9.65 16.48
CA GLY A 478 -7.20 -9.73 17.94
C GLY A 478 -5.81 -9.77 18.55
N PHE A 479 -4.83 -9.11 17.92
CA PHE A 479 -3.45 -8.98 18.39
C PHE A 479 -3.28 -8.09 19.61
#